data_AF-A0A2G2QQ85-F1
#
_entry.id   AF-A0A2G2QQ85-F1
#
_cell.length_a   1.000
_cell.length_b   1.000
_cell.length_c   1.000
_cell.angle_alpha   90.00
_cell.angle_beta   90.00
_cell.angle_gamma   90.00
#
_symmetry.space_group_name_H-M   'P 1'
#
loop_
_entity.id
_entity.type
_entity.pdbx_description
1 polymer ?
#
loop_
_entity_poly.entity_id
_entity_poly.type
_entity_poly.pdbx_seq_one_letter_code
_entity_poly.pdbx_strand_id
1 'polypeptide(L)'
;MAVSRSQHSRLDSDLFSPAGCTGSVANGSPPVNLLRGLAVLILFQGIGEGISHIAGIPVPGPVIGMLLLFLALQFSHTETPAWLGRTGHSLIRWLSLMFLPACTGLFFLPDISRNQWLPIAGAIVLATLLTLLLAALLMQKLMSAEGERP
;
A
#
# COMPACT_ATOMS: atom_id res chain seq x y z
N MET A 1 22.11 16.01 55.04
CA MET A 1 22.59 16.85 53.91
C MET A 1 23.69 16.07 53.18
N ALA A 2 23.67 16.06 51.85
CA ALA A 2 24.74 15.59 50.94
C ALA A 2 24.80 14.13 50.45
N VAL A 3 23.67 13.52 50.04
CA VAL A 3 23.68 12.38 49.08
C VAL A 3 22.47 12.48 48.15
N SER A 4 22.42 13.47 47.25
CA SER A 4 21.43 13.50 46.16
C SER A 4 21.80 14.55 45.10
N ARG A 5 22.96 14.38 44.45
CA ARG A 5 23.34 15.24 43.31
C ARG A 5 24.22 14.59 42.24
N SER A 6 24.69 13.34 42.42
CA SER A 6 25.61 12.68 41.48
C SER A 6 24.98 11.67 40.51
N GLN A 7 23.67 11.39 40.60
CA GLN A 7 22.97 10.48 39.67
C GLN A 7 22.43 11.18 38.41
N HIS A 8 22.37 12.52 38.37
CA HIS A 8 21.73 13.23 37.25
C HIS A 8 22.66 13.41 36.03
N SER A 9 23.99 13.30 36.17
CA SER A 9 24.93 13.58 35.06
C SER A 9 25.32 12.36 34.21
N ARG A 10 24.86 11.14 34.53
CA ARG A 10 25.16 9.93 33.73
C ARG A 10 24.14 9.60 32.65
N LEU A 11 22.94 10.19 32.70
CA LEU A 11 21.90 9.92 31.69
C LEU A 11 22.02 10.78 30.42
N ASP A 12 22.76 11.89 30.46
CA ASP A 12 22.98 12.74 29.28
C ASP A 12 24.13 12.27 28.37
N SER A 13 25.04 11.40 28.85
CA SER A 13 26.14 10.87 28.04
C SER A 13 25.74 9.73 27.09
N ASP A 14 24.57 9.11 27.28
CA ASP A 14 24.04 8.09 26.36
C ASP A 14 23.12 8.70 25.28
N LEU A 15 22.69 9.96 25.43
CA LEU A 15 21.89 10.68 24.43
C LEU A 15 22.75 11.31 23.31
N PHE A 16 24.07 11.33 23.48
CA PHE A 16 25.03 11.84 22.48
C PHE A 16 26.02 10.76 22.04
N SER A 17 25.50 9.56 21.72
CA SER A 17 26.20 8.64 20.83
C SER A 17 25.65 8.80 19.40
N PRO A 18 26.37 9.47 18.48
CA PRO A 18 26.00 9.53 17.07
C PRO A 18 26.37 8.20 16.36
N ALA A 19 26.02 7.07 16.95
CA ALA A 19 26.15 5.74 16.38
C ALA A 19 24.78 5.29 15.86
N GLY A 20 24.44 5.78 14.67
CA GLY A 20 23.19 5.42 14.00
C GLY A 20 23.06 6.00 12.59
N CYS A 21 23.88 7.00 12.25
CA CYS A 21 24.11 7.30 10.85
C CYS A 21 24.82 6.10 10.21
N THR A 22 24.21 5.59 9.13
CA THR A 22 24.87 4.79 8.09
C THR A 22 25.21 3.34 8.45
N GLY A 23 24.22 2.58 8.91
CA GLY A 23 24.23 1.12 8.82
C GLY A 23 23.45 0.61 7.61
N SER A 24 24.16 0.25 6.53
CA SER A 24 23.69 -0.72 5.51
C SER A 24 22.68 -0.26 4.42
N VAL A 25 22.97 0.85 3.72
CA VAL A 25 22.48 1.07 2.34
C VAL A 25 23.66 1.26 1.38
N ALA A 26 24.71 0.46 1.56
CA ALA A 26 25.90 0.49 0.71
C ALA A 26 26.57 -0.89 0.70
N ASN A 27 25.92 -1.90 0.12
CA ASN A 27 26.64 -3.04 -0.46
C ASN A 27 25.81 -3.82 -1.49
N GLY A 28 26.20 -3.68 -2.77
CA GLY A 28 26.44 -4.86 -3.62
C GLY A 28 25.25 -5.62 -4.21
N SER A 29 24.25 -4.95 -4.76
CA SER A 29 23.35 -5.58 -5.73
C SER A 29 23.52 -4.90 -7.07
N PRO A 30 24.03 -5.57 -8.13
CA PRO A 30 23.97 -5.01 -9.47
C PRO A 30 22.51 -4.62 -9.80
N PRO A 31 22.26 -3.60 -10.65
CA PRO A 31 20.90 -3.17 -11.02
C PRO A 31 20.00 -4.32 -11.53
N VAL A 32 20.62 -5.42 -11.94
CA VAL A 32 19.98 -6.69 -12.30
C VAL A 32 19.07 -7.27 -11.20
N ASN A 33 19.33 -7.03 -9.91
CA ASN A 33 18.49 -7.58 -8.81
C ASN A 33 17.16 -6.84 -8.69
N LEU A 34 17.15 -5.52 -8.92
CA LEU A 34 15.93 -4.72 -8.95
C LEU A 34 15.11 -5.08 -10.20
N LEU A 35 15.78 -5.21 -11.36
CA LEU A 35 15.13 -5.59 -12.61
C LEU A 35 14.51 -6.99 -12.51
N ARG A 36 15.20 -7.93 -11.85
CA ARG A 36 14.68 -9.28 -11.60
C ARG A 36 13.47 -9.26 -10.67
N GLY A 37 13.49 -8.45 -9.61
CA GLY A 37 12.33 -8.25 -8.74
C GLY A 37 11.14 -7.66 -9.48
N LEU A 38 11.36 -6.63 -10.29
CA LEU A 38 10.33 -5.97 -11.09
C LEU A 38 9.76 -6.92 -12.15
N ALA A 39 10.60 -7.66 -12.86
CA ALA A 39 10.19 -8.65 -13.85
C ALA A 39 9.30 -9.73 -13.24
N VAL A 40 9.68 -10.26 -12.06
CA VAL A 40 8.86 -11.26 -11.34
C VAL A 40 7.52 -10.65 -10.91
N LEU A 41 7.52 -9.43 -10.37
CA LEU A 41 6.28 -8.73 -9.98
C LEU A 41 5.36 -8.49 -11.18
N ILE A 42 5.89 -8.02 -12.31
CA ILE A 42 5.14 -7.79 -13.55
C ILE A 42 4.62 -9.10 -14.14
N LEU A 43 5.39 -10.19 -14.07
CA LEU A 43 4.96 -11.49 -14.56
C LEU A 43 3.75 -12.00 -13.74
N PHE A 44 3.84 -11.93 -12.41
CA PHE A 44 2.75 -12.32 -11.51
C PHE A 44 1.52 -11.42 -11.66
N GLN A 45 1.74 -10.12 -11.79
CA GLN A 45 0.71 -9.12 -12.09
C GLN A 45 -0.01 -9.43 -13.41
N GLY A 46 0.73 -9.75 -14.47
CA GLY A 46 0.17 -10.08 -15.78
C GLY A 46 -0.60 -11.39 -15.78
N ILE A 47 -0.13 -12.41 -15.06
CA ILE A 47 -0.86 -13.67 -14.87
C ILE A 47 -2.15 -13.42 -14.08
N GLY A 48 -2.11 -12.60 -13.02
CA GLY A 48 -3.28 -12.24 -12.23
C GLY A 48 -4.33 -11.46 -13.04
N GLU A 49 -3.90 -10.56 -13.91
CA GLU A 49 -4.78 -9.85 -14.86
C GLU A 49 -5.44 -10.81 -15.85
N GLY A 50 -4.66 -11.72 -16.46
CA GLY A 50 -5.18 -12.73 -17.37
C GLY A 50 -6.22 -13.65 -16.72
N ILE A 51 -5.97 -14.07 -15.48
CA ILE A 51 -6.92 -14.87 -14.70
C ILE A 51 -8.17 -14.06 -14.37
N SER A 52 -8.01 -12.80 -13.94
CA SER A 52 -9.14 -11.90 -13.63
C SER A 52 -10.06 -11.71 -14.83
N HIS A 53 -9.47 -11.50 -16.00
CA HIS A 53 -10.19 -11.26 -17.24
C HIS A 53 -11.01 -12.49 -17.67
N ILE A 54 -10.48 -13.69 -17.47
CA ILE A 54 -11.18 -14.95 -17.78
C ILE A 54 -12.24 -15.29 -16.72
N ALA A 55 -11.98 -14.97 -15.46
CA ALA A 55 -12.90 -15.24 -14.35
C ALA A 55 -14.12 -14.30 -14.32
N GLY A 56 -14.07 -13.16 -15.03
CA GLY A 56 -15.19 -12.20 -15.12
C GLY A 56 -15.53 -11.51 -13.80
N ILE A 57 -14.62 -11.54 -12.83
CA ILE A 57 -14.83 -10.97 -11.50
C ILE A 57 -14.37 -9.49 -11.53
N PRO A 58 -15.15 -8.54 -10.97
CA PRO A 58 -14.77 -7.11 -10.90
C PRO A 58 -13.68 -6.84 -9.85
N VAL A 59 -12.63 -7.68 -9.82
CA VAL A 59 -11.47 -7.52 -8.94
C VAL A 59 -10.29 -7.04 -9.78
N PRO A 60 -9.61 -5.95 -9.38
CA PRO A 60 -8.42 -5.48 -10.07
C PRO A 60 -7.39 -6.62 -10.13
N GLY A 61 -6.92 -6.97 -11.34
CA GLY A 61 -5.87 -7.99 -11.52
C GLY A 61 -4.62 -7.81 -10.65
N PRO A 62 -4.19 -6.58 -10.23
CA PRO A 62 -3.12 -6.43 -9.25
C PRO A 62 -3.33 -7.16 -7.92
N VAL A 63 -4.56 -7.20 -7.42
CA VAL A 63 -4.87 -7.87 -6.14
C VAL A 63 -4.75 -9.38 -6.29
N ILE A 64 -5.19 -9.92 -7.44
CA ILE A 64 -5.08 -11.34 -7.76
C ILE A 64 -3.61 -11.73 -7.94
N GLY A 65 -2.80 -10.90 -8.60
CA GLY A 65 -1.36 -11.10 -8.72
C GLY A 65 -0.65 -11.14 -7.36
N MET A 66 -1.07 -10.29 -6.41
CA MET A 66 -0.57 -10.30 -5.03
C MET A 66 -0.95 -11.59 -4.29
N LEU A 67 -2.19 -12.06 -4.45
CA LEU A 67 -2.65 -13.32 -3.87
C LEU A 67 -1.87 -14.51 -4.45
N LEU A 68 -1.67 -14.53 -5.76
CA LEU A 68 -0.91 -15.57 -6.45
C LEU A 68 0.55 -15.58 -5.98
N LEU A 69 1.17 -14.41 -5.84
CA LEU A 69 2.53 -14.26 -5.33
C LEU A 69 2.64 -14.75 -3.89
N PHE A 70 1.64 -14.43 -3.06
CA PHE A 70 1.56 -14.93 -1.69
C PHE A 70 1.46 -16.45 -1.64
N LEU A 71 0.61 -17.08 -2.46
CA LEU A 71 0.51 -18.53 -2.57
C LEU A 71 1.85 -19.14 -3.03
N ALA A 72 2.48 -18.57 -4.06
CA ALA A 72 3.76 -19.04 -4.56
C ALA A 72 4.86 -18.99 -3.48
N LEU A 73 4.87 -17.93 -2.66
CA LEU A 73 5.77 -17.80 -1.51
C LEU A 73 5.47 -18.83 -0.41
N GLN A 74 4.19 -19.07 -0.13
CA GLN A 74 3.73 -20.08 0.82
C GLN A 74 4.19 -21.50 0.40
N PHE A 75 4.06 -21.83 -0.88
CA PHE A 75 4.48 -23.13 -1.41
C PHE A 75 5.99 -23.26 -1.59
N SER A 76 6.72 -22.14 -1.76
CA SER A 76 8.15 -22.18 -2.04
C SER A 76 9.02 -22.51 -0.82
N HIS A 77 8.48 -22.51 0.40
CA HIS A 77 9.18 -22.89 1.65
C HIS A 77 10.57 -22.23 1.83
N THR A 78 10.81 -21.11 1.14
CA THR A 78 12.09 -20.42 1.01
C THR A 78 11.90 -19.00 1.52
N GLU A 79 12.91 -18.50 2.22
CA GLU A 79 12.94 -17.17 2.81
C GLU A 79 12.63 -16.09 1.76
N THR A 80 11.82 -15.10 2.14
CA THR A 80 11.39 -14.03 1.25
C THR A 80 12.61 -13.34 0.64
N PRO A 81 12.79 -13.38 -0.70
CA PRO A 81 14.01 -12.85 -1.29
C PRO A 81 14.10 -11.34 -1.04
N ALA A 82 15.18 -10.88 -0.40
CA ALA A 82 15.37 -9.49 -0.01
C ALA A 82 15.28 -8.49 -1.17
N TRP A 83 15.55 -8.93 -2.41
CA TRP A 83 15.38 -8.11 -3.62
C TRP A 83 13.92 -7.80 -3.94
N LEU A 84 12.99 -8.70 -3.61
CA LEU A 84 11.56 -8.56 -3.91
C LEU A 84 10.95 -7.52 -2.96
N GLY A 85 11.30 -7.61 -1.67
CA GLY A 85 10.90 -6.63 -0.66
C GLY A 85 11.42 -5.22 -0.97
N ARG A 86 12.69 -5.07 -1.36
CA ARG A 86 13.25 -3.75 -1.77
C ARG A 86 12.55 -3.18 -3.00
N THR A 87 12.29 -4.02 -4.01
CA THR A 87 11.63 -3.56 -5.24
C THR A 87 10.17 -3.14 -4.96
N GLY A 88 9.44 -3.91 -4.15
CA GLY A 88 8.09 -3.57 -3.72
C GLY A 88 8.03 -2.26 -2.92
N HIS A 89 8.94 -2.07 -1.95
CA HIS A 89 9.04 -0.81 -1.21
C HIS A 89 9.33 0.40 -2.10
N SER A 90 10.19 0.21 -3.12
CA SER A 90 10.46 1.25 -4.10
C SER A 90 9.21 1.55 -4.95
N LEU A 91 8.48 0.53 -5.41
CA LEU A 91 7.24 0.69 -6.17
C LEU A 91 6.11 1.37 -5.39
N ILE A 92 5.97 1.03 -4.10
CA ILE A 92 4.99 1.65 -3.19
C ILE A 92 5.21 3.16 -3.07
N ARG A 93 6.46 3.61 -3.09
CA ARG A 93 6.78 5.05 -3.11
C ARG A 93 6.31 5.74 -4.39
N TRP A 94 6.22 4.99 -5.50
CA TRP A 94 5.73 5.45 -6.80
C TRP A 94 4.28 5.04 -7.08
N LEU A 95 3.51 4.58 -6.08
CA LEU A 95 2.12 4.17 -6.26
C LEU A 95 1.25 5.26 -6.88
N SER A 96 1.48 6.53 -6.56
CA SER A 96 0.79 7.65 -7.23
C SER A 96 0.97 7.60 -8.75
N LEU A 97 2.17 7.29 -9.23
CA LEU A 97 2.51 7.13 -10.64
C LEU A 97 1.96 5.84 -11.26
N MET A 98 1.55 4.84 -10.46
CA MET A 98 0.91 3.60 -10.93
C MET A 98 -0.63 3.66 -10.86
N PHE A 99 -1.20 4.40 -9.90
CA PHE A 99 -2.63 4.63 -9.79
C PHE A 99 -3.12 5.63 -10.83
N LEU A 100 -2.36 6.69 -11.11
CA LEU A 100 -2.71 7.64 -12.16
C LEU A 100 -2.96 6.96 -13.52
N PRO A 101 -2.04 6.12 -14.07
CA PRO A 101 -2.27 5.46 -15.36
C PRO A 101 -3.43 4.46 -15.33
N ALA A 102 -3.70 3.81 -14.20
CA ALA A 102 -4.88 2.95 -14.04
C ALA A 102 -6.19 3.76 -14.06
N CYS A 103 -6.23 4.89 -13.35
CA CYS A 103 -7.40 5.77 -13.27
C CYS A 103 -7.66 6.52 -14.58
N THR A 104 -6.62 7.02 -15.24
CA THR A 104 -6.77 7.74 -16.50
C THR A 104 -7.19 6.81 -17.63
N GLY A 105 -6.75 5.55 -17.64
CA GLY A 105 -7.21 4.55 -18.61
C GLY A 105 -8.73 4.35 -18.60
N LEU A 106 -9.37 4.42 -17.43
CA LEU A 106 -10.83 4.36 -17.31
C LEU A 106 -11.52 5.64 -17.83
N PHE A 107 -10.85 6.79 -17.75
CA PHE A 107 -11.38 8.08 -18.20
C PHE A 107 -11.42 8.21 -19.73
N PHE A 108 -10.56 7.49 -20.46
CA PHE A 108 -10.51 7.51 -21.92
C PHE A 108 -11.55 6.60 -22.60
N LEU A 109 -12.57 6.12 -21.87
CA LEU A 109 -13.67 5.38 -22.46
C LEU A 109 -14.40 6.29 -23.49
N PRO A 110 -14.49 5.90 -24.77
CA PRO A 110 -14.81 6.81 -25.88
C PRO A 110 -16.22 7.44 -25.84
N ASP A 111 -17.08 7.05 -24.89
CA ASP A 111 -18.47 7.50 -24.79
C ASP A 111 -18.70 8.79 -23.96
N ILE A 112 -17.69 9.30 -23.25
CA ILE A 112 -17.82 10.56 -22.49
C ILE A 112 -17.54 11.74 -23.45
N SER A 113 -18.56 12.12 -24.21
CA SER A 113 -18.60 13.37 -24.98
C SER A 113 -18.52 14.59 -24.03
N ARG A 114 -17.96 15.71 -24.53
CA ARG A 114 -17.64 16.97 -23.82
C ARG A 114 -18.75 17.60 -22.96
N ASN A 115 -19.97 17.08 -22.97
CA ASN A 115 -21.14 17.67 -22.31
C ASN A 115 -21.55 17.00 -20.98
N GLN A 116 -20.82 16.00 -20.48
CA GLN A 116 -21.19 15.22 -19.27
C GLN A 116 -20.31 15.48 -18.03
N TRP A 117 -19.45 16.49 -18.04
CA TRP A 117 -18.57 16.81 -16.91
C TRP A 117 -19.33 17.29 -15.66
N LEU A 118 -20.47 17.99 -15.84
CA LEU A 118 -21.36 18.41 -14.76
C LEU A 118 -21.96 17.20 -13.99
N PRO A 119 -22.58 16.21 -14.66
CA PRO A 119 -23.06 15.01 -13.98
C PRO A 119 -21.94 14.21 -13.31
N ILE A 120 -20.74 14.13 -13.88
CA ILE A 120 -19.60 13.45 -13.25
C ILE A 120 -19.19 14.14 -11.94
N ALA A 121 -19.04 15.47 -11.96
CA ALA A 121 -18.72 16.23 -10.75
C ALA A 121 -19.82 16.08 -9.68
N GLY A 122 -21.10 16.14 -10.11
CA GLY A 122 -22.24 15.89 -9.24
C GLY A 122 -22.23 14.49 -8.63
N ALA A 123 -21.94 13.46 -9.44
CA ALA A 123 -21.84 12.08 -8.98
C ALA A 123 -20.70 11.89 -7.97
N ILE A 124 -19.53 12.50 -8.18
CA ILE A 124 -18.40 12.43 -7.26
C ILE A 124 -18.74 13.09 -5.92
N VAL A 125 -19.33 14.29 -5.94
CA VAL A 125 -19.72 15.00 -4.71
C VAL A 125 -20.80 14.22 -3.96
N LEU A 126 -21.81 13.73 -4.67
CA LEU A 126 -22.92 12.98 -4.08
C LEU A 126 -22.44 11.63 -3.53
N ALA A 127 -21.57 10.91 -4.24
CA ALA A 127 -20.94 9.69 -3.75
C ALA A 127 -20.10 9.95 -2.50
N THR A 128 -19.31 11.02 -2.47
CA THR A 128 -18.48 11.38 -1.30
C THR A 128 -19.35 11.67 -0.07
N LEU A 129 -20.41 12.48 -0.23
CA LEU A 129 -21.37 12.77 0.83
C LEU A 129 -22.08 11.50 1.32
N LEU A 130 -22.52 10.67 0.37
CA LEU A 130 -23.21 9.42 0.68
C LEU A 130 -22.31 8.43 1.41
N THR A 131 -21.06 8.28 0.99
CA THR A 131 -20.04 7.45 1.69
C THR A 131 -19.81 7.95 3.11
N LEU A 132 -19.69 9.26 3.32
CA LEU A 132 -19.51 9.84 4.66
C LEU A 132 -20.73 9.59 5.56
N LEU A 133 -21.95 9.80 5.03
CA LEU A 133 -23.20 9.53 5.73
C LEU A 133 -23.34 8.04 6.09
N LEU A 134 -23.07 7.14 5.15
CA LEU A 134 -23.09 5.71 5.40
C LEU A 134 -22.06 5.31 6.46
N ALA A 135 -20.82 5.81 6.36
CA ALA A 135 -19.79 5.53 7.35
C ALA A 135 -20.18 6.01 8.74
N ALA A 136 -20.73 7.23 8.86
CA ALA A 136 -21.23 7.77 10.12
C ALA A 136 -22.39 6.96 10.69
N LEU A 137 -23.37 6.58 9.86
CA LEU A 137 -24.51 5.74 10.26
C LEU A 137 -24.07 4.35 10.69
N LEU A 138 -23.14 3.72 9.98
CA LEU A 138 -22.56 2.43 10.34
C LEU A 138 -21.87 2.53 11.70
N MET A 139 -21.06 3.56 11.93
CA MET A 139 -20.38 3.77 13.20
C MET A 139 -21.39 3.98 14.34
N GLN A 140 -22.44 4.77 14.11
CA GLN A 140 -23.51 5.01 15.08
C GLN A 140 -24.30 3.73 15.38
N LYS A 141 -24.60 2.91 14.37
CA LYS A 141 -25.28 1.61 14.54
C LYS A 141 -24.44 0.62 15.33
N LEU A 142 -23.13 0.56 15.08
CA LEU A 142 -22.22 -0.33 15.81
C LEU A 142 -22.05 0.13 17.27
N MET A 143 -21.87 1.43 17.51
CA MET A 143 -21.79 1.96 18.89
C MET A 143 -23.11 1.84 19.65
N SER A 144 -24.25 2.02 18.97
CA SER A 144 -25.57 1.83 19.60
C SER A 144 -25.86 0.35 19.89
N ALA A 145 -25.23 -0.59 19.18
CA ALA A 145 -25.36 -2.03 19.44
C ALA A 145 -24.53 -2.50 20.65
N GLU A 146 -23.46 -1.77 21.01
CA GLU A 146 -22.61 -2.07 22.17
C GLU A 146 -23.15 -1.45 23.48
N GLY A 147 -24.12 -0.54 23.39
CA GLY A 147 -24.73 0.19 24.52
C GLY A 147 -25.87 -0.53 25.26
N GLU A 148 -26.31 -1.70 24.79
CA GLU A 148 -27.28 -2.56 25.49
C GLU A 148 -26.60 -3.77 26.16
N ARG A 149 -25.68 -3.49 27.10
CA ARG A 149 -25.36 -4.44 28.17
C ARG A 149 -25.60 -3.75 29.52
N PRO A 150 -26.77 -3.94 30.15
CA PRO A 150 -27.07 -3.42 31.49
C PRO A 150 -26.22 -4.08 32.58
#